data_AF-A0A6C0K8V2-F1
#
_entry.id   AF-A0A6C0K8V2-F1
#
_cell.length_a   1.000
_cell.length_b   1.000
_cell.length_c   1.000
_cell.angle_alpha   90.00
_cell.angle_beta   90.00
_cell.angle_gamma   90.00
#
_symmetry.space_group_name_H-M   'P 1'
#
loop_
_entity.id
_entity.type
_entity.pdbx_description
1 polymer ?
#
loop_
_entity_poly.entity_id
_entity_poly.type
_entity_poly.pdbx_seq_one_letter_code
_entity_poly.pdbx_strand_id
1 'polypeptide(L)'
;MDRPHLRFFKCTMASAEQPKTKKKTVPKVVRDLAWNRWIGEDVAKHKCMCCEINEIRMNSFHCGHVIAEANGGKTTVDNLRPICSACNLSMGTENMDEFKQRCGFGAAAAAPPAKVVEPVPWRPGILRQNPIPLRIKWYPGTNSLECMRELSGLYARDEDGIYVLKP
;
A
#
# COMPACT_ATOMS: atom_id res chain seq x y z
N MET A 1 -19.71 -39.95 61.92
CA MET A 1 -18.48 -39.32 61.36
C MET A 1 -18.89 -38.73 60.01
N ASP A 2 -19.67 -37.67 60.05
CA ASP A 2 -20.24 -37.04 58.85
C ASP A 2 -19.26 -35.99 58.31
N ARG A 3 -18.71 -36.24 57.12
CA ARG A 3 -17.86 -35.29 56.38
C ARG A 3 -18.76 -34.27 55.69
N PRO A 4 -18.72 -32.98 56.04
CA PRO A 4 -19.48 -31.98 55.30
C PRO A 4 -18.83 -31.75 53.94
N HIS A 5 -19.61 -31.98 52.88
CA HIS A 5 -19.25 -31.65 51.50
C HIS A 5 -19.12 -30.13 51.36
N LEU A 6 -17.89 -29.61 51.20
CA LEU A 6 -17.67 -28.21 50.84
C LEU A 6 -18.32 -27.93 49.49
N ARG A 7 -19.32 -27.03 49.47
CA ARG A 7 -19.88 -26.44 48.26
C ARG A 7 -18.92 -25.37 47.75
N PHE A 8 -18.13 -25.72 46.74
CA PHE A 8 -17.33 -24.76 45.98
C PHE A 8 -18.27 -23.81 45.22
N PHE A 9 -18.44 -22.59 45.72
CA PHE A 9 -19.01 -21.49 44.95
C PHE A 9 -18.01 -21.09 43.86
N LYS A 10 -18.25 -21.52 42.62
CA LYS A 10 -17.56 -20.97 41.44
C LYS A 10 -18.10 -19.56 41.20
N CYS A 11 -17.33 -18.55 41.60
CA CYS A 11 -17.51 -17.18 41.13
C CYS A 11 -17.13 -17.15 39.64
N THR A 12 -18.12 -17.19 38.75
CA THR A 12 -17.89 -16.98 37.32
C THR A 12 -17.78 -15.48 37.08
N MET A 13 -16.56 -15.02 36.79
CA MET A 13 -16.27 -13.66 36.35
C MET A 13 -17.11 -13.36 35.10
N ALA A 14 -18.14 -12.53 35.25
CA ALA A 14 -18.90 -11.98 34.14
C ALA A 14 -18.01 -10.98 33.40
N SER A 15 -17.52 -11.36 32.23
CA SER A 15 -16.82 -10.45 31.33
C SER A 15 -17.81 -9.40 30.84
N ALA A 16 -17.56 -8.13 31.16
CA ALA A 16 -18.35 -7.01 30.70
C ALA A 16 -18.25 -6.90 29.17
N GLU A 17 -19.29 -7.35 28.45
CA GLU A 17 -19.38 -7.15 27.00
C GLU A 17 -19.54 -5.65 26.71
N GLN A 18 -18.53 -5.05 26.09
CA GLN A 18 -18.62 -3.71 25.52
C GLN A 18 -19.67 -3.69 24.38
N PRO A 19 -20.47 -2.62 24.24
CA PRO A 19 -21.49 -2.53 23.20
C PRO A 19 -20.85 -2.59 21.82
N LYS A 20 -21.04 -3.72 21.12
CA LYS A 20 -20.56 -3.96 19.76
C LYS A 20 -21.29 -2.99 18.83
N THR A 21 -20.62 -1.92 18.41
CA THR A 21 -21.13 -1.01 17.37
C THR A 21 -21.46 -1.84 16.13
N LYS A 22 -22.70 -1.77 15.67
CA LYS A 22 -23.14 -2.50 14.47
C LYS A 22 -22.26 -2.06 13.30
N LYS A 23 -21.50 -2.99 12.73
CA LYS A 23 -20.65 -2.71 11.57
C LYS A 23 -21.53 -2.15 10.45
N LYS A 24 -21.08 -1.07 9.81
CA LYS A 24 -21.81 -0.49 8.69
C LYS A 24 -21.83 -1.50 7.55
N THR A 25 -23.04 -1.88 7.12
CA THR A 25 -23.18 -2.77 5.96
C THR A 25 -22.72 -2.03 4.71
N VAL A 26 -21.75 -2.59 3.99
CA VAL A 26 -21.30 -2.02 2.71
C VAL A 26 -22.45 -2.13 1.70
N PRO A 27 -22.97 -1.00 1.16
CA PRO A 27 -24.03 -1.02 0.17
C PRO A 27 -23.62 -1.78 -1.08
N LYS A 28 -24.58 -2.45 -1.75
CA LYS A 28 -24.31 -3.21 -2.99
C LYS A 28 -23.65 -2.35 -4.07
N VAL A 29 -24.12 -1.11 -4.23
CA VAL A 29 -23.56 -0.17 -5.21
C VAL A 29 -22.07 0.07 -4.98
N VAL A 30 -21.67 0.27 -3.72
CA VAL A 30 -20.25 0.50 -3.37
C VAL A 30 -19.41 -0.75 -3.62
N ARG A 31 -19.98 -1.94 -3.41
CA ARG A 31 -19.34 -3.22 -3.70
C ARG A 31 -19.07 -3.40 -5.19
N ASP A 32 -20.08 -3.15 -6.02
CA ASP A 32 -19.97 -3.27 -7.47
C ASP A 32 -18.98 -2.22 -8.03
N LEU A 33 -19.04 -0.98 -7.52
CA LEU A 33 -18.06 0.07 -7.87
C LEU A 33 -16.62 -0.30 -7.45
N ALA A 34 -16.43 -0.97 -6.31
CA ALA A 34 -15.11 -1.44 -5.89
C ALA A 34 -14.57 -2.52 -6.83
N TRP A 35 -15.41 -3.40 -7.35
CA TRP A 35 -15.01 -4.35 -8.39
C TRP A 35 -14.56 -3.62 -9.66
N ASN A 36 -15.43 -2.74 -10.18
CA ASN A 36 -15.18 -2.02 -11.43
C ASN A 36 -13.93 -1.12 -11.33
N ARG A 37 -13.68 -0.52 -10.16
CA ARG A 37 -12.52 0.36 -9.94
C ARG A 37 -11.18 -0.38 -9.92
N TRP A 38 -11.13 -1.54 -9.26
CA TRP A 38 -9.86 -2.23 -8.97
C TRP A 38 -9.55 -3.38 -9.93
N ILE A 39 -10.59 -4.03 -10.46
CA ILE A 39 -10.45 -5.19 -11.33
C ILE A 39 -10.86 -4.81 -12.77
N GLY A 40 -11.97 -4.08 -12.91
CA GLY A 40 -12.56 -3.72 -14.19
C GLY A 40 -13.91 -4.41 -14.42
N GLU A 41 -14.79 -3.74 -15.17
CA GLU A 41 -16.16 -4.20 -15.44
C GLU A 41 -16.20 -5.45 -16.34
N ASP A 42 -15.26 -5.57 -17.28
CA ASP A 42 -15.20 -6.68 -18.25
C ASP A 42 -14.63 -7.98 -17.68
N VAL A 43 -14.16 -7.96 -16.42
CA VAL A 43 -13.44 -9.07 -15.80
C VAL A 43 -14.37 -9.81 -14.82
N ALA A 44 -14.78 -11.02 -15.20
CA ALA A 44 -15.70 -11.82 -14.40
C ALA A 44 -15.02 -12.57 -13.22
N LYS A 45 -13.72 -12.85 -13.34
CA LYS A 45 -12.92 -13.63 -12.38
C LYS A 45 -11.59 -12.94 -12.14
N HIS A 46 -11.18 -12.86 -10.88
CA HIS A 46 -9.91 -12.26 -10.49
C HIS A 46 -9.34 -12.99 -9.29
N LYS A 47 -8.04 -12.84 -9.02
CA LYS A 47 -7.44 -13.36 -7.79
C LYS A 47 -7.75 -12.41 -6.62
N CYS A 48 -7.82 -12.94 -5.41
CA CYS A 48 -8.01 -12.14 -4.21
C CYS A 48 -6.89 -11.07 -4.12
N MET A 49 -7.23 -9.79 -4.02
CA MET A 49 -6.21 -8.74 -3.90
C MET A 49 -5.42 -8.76 -2.59
N CYS A 50 -5.84 -9.57 -1.62
CA CYS A 50 -5.14 -9.77 -0.37
C CYS A 50 -4.12 -10.91 -0.46
N CYS A 51 -4.57 -12.13 -0.77
CA CYS A 51 -3.70 -13.31 -0.78
C CYS A 51 -3.17 -13.73 -2.14
N GLU A 52 -3.74 -13.21 -3.23
CA GLU A 52 -3.39 -13.54 -4.63
C GLU A 52 -3.46 -15.04 -4.99
N ILE A 53 -4.03 -15.86 -4.10
CA ILE A 53 -4.14 -17.31 -4.26
C ILE A 53 -5.57 -17.69 -4.63
N ASN A 54 -6.55 -17.25 -3.84
CA ASN A 54 -7.96 -17.63 -4.04
C ASN A 54 -8.58 -16.86 -5.21
N GLU A 55 -9.30 -17.55 -6.10
CA GLU A 55 -10.12 -16.92 -7.14
C GLU A 55 -11.40 -16.34 -6.54
N ILE A 56 -11.69 -15.09 -6.85
CA ILE A 56 -12.93 -14.38 -6.54
C ILE A 56 -13.67 -14.07 -7.83
N ARG A 57 -14.99 -14.05 -7.77
CA ARG A 57 -15.86 -13.78 -8.92
C ARG A 57 -16.69 -12.54 -8.66
N MET A 58 -17.10 -11.84 -9.72
CA MET A 58 -17.94 -10.64 -9.61
C MET A 58 -19.25 -10.90 -8.84
N ASN A 59 -19.79 -12.13 -8.87
CA ASN A 59 -20.98 -12.51 -8.11
C ASN A 59 -20.69 -13.01 -6.69
N SER A 60 -19.44 -13.33 -6.36
CA SER A 60 -19.03 -14.00 -5.13
C SER A 60 -17.66 -13.47 -4.67
N PHE A 61 -17.71 -12.35 -3.95
CA PHE A 61 -16.55 -11.72 -3.33
C PHE A 61 -16.96 -10.93 -2.08
N HIS A 62 -15.97 -10.64 -1.23
CA HIS A 62 -16.14 -9.77 -0.07
C HIS A 62 -15.38 -8.46 -0.27
N CYS A 63 -15.87 -7.37 0.30
CA CYS A 63 -15.14 -6.10 0.33
C CYS A 63 -14.41 -5.98 1.67
N GLY A 64 -13.09 -6.12 1.64
CA GLY A 64 -12.23 -5.82 2.78
C GLY A 64 -11.89 -4.34 2.81
N HIS A 65 -11.84 -3.76 4.00
CA HIS A 65 -11.29 -2.41 4.18
C HIS A 65 -9.76 -2.50 4.21
N VAL A 66 -9.06 -1.58 3.53
CA VAL A 66 -7.60 -1.44 3.66
C VAL A 66 -7.28 -0.91 5.05
N ILE A 67 -7.89 0.23 5.41
CA ILE A 67 -7.88 0.77 6.77
C ILE A 67 -9.17 0.34 7.46
N ALA A 68 -9.06 -0.39 8.57
CA ALA A 68 -10.22 -0.85 9.33
C ALA A 68 -11.09 0.31 9.84
N GLU A 69 -12.40 0.09 9.94
CA GLU A 69 -13.36 1.06 10.50
C GLU A 69 -12.98 1.47 11.94
N ALA A 70 -12.42 0.52 12.72
CA ALA A 70 -11.91 0.77 14.06
C ALA A 70 -10.78 1.81 14.10
N ASN A 71 -10.00 1.92 13.02
CA ASN A 71 -8.90 2.88 12.87
C ASN A 71 -9.32 4.12 12.05
N GLY A 72 -10.63 4.39 11.94
CA GLY A 72 -11.15 5.54 11.18
C GLY A 72 -11.29 5.31 9.68
N GLY A 73 -11.18 4.06 9.22
CA GLY A 73 -11.38 3.69 7.82
C GLY A 73 -12.78 4.04 7.31
N LYS A 74 -12.84 4.81 6.23
CA LYS A 74 -14.13 5.15 5.57
C LYS A 74 -14.59 4.01 4.69
N THR A 75 -15.91 3.83 4.56
CA THR A 75 -16.53 2.89 3.62
C THR A 75 -16.62 3.50 2.22
N THR A 76 -15.49 3.92 1.67
CA THR A 76 -15.38 4.47 0.31
C THR A 76 -14.76 3.45 -0.63
N VAL A 77 -15.05 3.57 -1.93
CA VAL A 77 -14.53 2.69 -2.98
C VAL A 77 -12.99 2.62 -2.98
N ASP A 78 -12.33 3.73 -2.63
CA ASP A 78 -10.87 3.83 -2.55
C ASP A 78 -10.26 3.07 -1.36
N ASN A 79 -11.02 2.88 -0.28
CA ASN A 79 -10.56 2.14 0.90
C ASN A 79 -11.02 0.66 0.85
N LEU A 80 -11.91 0.30 -0.05
CA LEU A 80 -12.40 -1.07 -0.18
C LEU A 80 -11.63 -1.82 -1.27
N ARG A 81 -11.36 -3.10 -1.02
CA ARG A 81 -10.77 -4.02 -2.00
C ARG A 81 -11.60 -5.31 -2.07
N PRO A 82 -11.94 -5.80 -3.27
CA PRO A 82 -12.47 -7.16 -3.43
C PRO A 82 -11.44 -8.21 -3.01
N ILE A 83 -11.81 -9.02 -2.02
CA ILE A 83 -11.01 -10.08 -1.39
C ILE A 83 -11.87 -11.34 -1.19
N CYS A 84 -11.21 -12.47 -0.89
CA CYS A 84 -11.91 -13.71 -0.56
C CYS A 84 -12.43 -13.69 0.88
N SER A 85 -13.42 -14.55 1.16
CA SER A 85 -14.03 -14.71 2.48
C SER A 85 -13.01 -15.06 3.56
N ALA A 86 -12.06 -15.96 3.25
CA ALA A 86 -11.01 -16.38 4.16
C ALA A 86 -10.17 -15.18 4.65
N CYS A 87 -9.62 -14.38 3.72
CA CYS A 87 -8.85 -13.18 4.08
C CYS A 87 -9.71 -12.17 4.87
N ASN A 88 -10.95 -11.94 4.45
CA ASN A 88 -11.82 -10.99 5.12
C ASN A 88 -12.12 -11.37 6.57
N LEU A 89 -12.30 -12.67 6.85
CA LEU A 89 -12.55 -13.18 8.19
C LEU A 89 -11.27 -13.19 9.04
N SER A 90 -10.13 -13.51 8.45
CA SER A 90 -8.84 -13.56 9.16
C SER A 90 -8.24 -12.18 9.49
N MET A 91 -8.56 -11.15 8.72
CA MET A 91 -8.00 -9.79 8.88
C MET A 91 -8.58 -9.03 10.09
N GLY A 92 -9.87 -9.21 10.40
CA GLY A 92 -10.49 -8.61 11.58
C GLY A 92 -10.48 -7.08 11.57
N THR A 93 -9.69 -6.47 12.47
CA THR A 93 -9.50 -5.01 12.61
C THR A 93 -8.11 -4.54 12.19
N GLU A 94 -7.27 -5.44 11.68
CA GLU A 94 -5.93 -5.15 11.18
C GLU A 94 -5.99 -4.42 9.83
N ASN A 95 -4.96 -3.64 9.50
CA ASN A 95 -4.83 -3.08 8.16
C ASN A 95 -4.53 -4.18 7.13
N MET A 96 -5.05 -4.06 5.91
CA MET A 96 -4.81 -5.05 4.85
C MET A 96 -3.33 -5.23 4.52
N ASP A 97 -2.53 -4.16 4.54
CA ASP A 97 -1.10 -4.22 4.24
C ASP A 97 -0.29 -4.88 5.37
N GLU A 98 -0.70 -4.67 6.63
CA GLU A 98 -0.14 -5.35 7.80
C GLU A 98 -0.47 -6.85 7.77
N PHE A 99 -1.73 -7.18 7.48
CA PHE A 99 -2.18 -8.57 7.35
C PHE A 99 -1.42 -9.32 6.26
N LYS A 100 -1.19 -8.66 5.11
CA LYS A 100 -0.37 -9.19 4.01
C LYS A 100 1.03 -9.56 4.48
N GLN A 101 1.72 -8.62 5.13
CA GLN A 101 3.07 -8.84 5.65
C GLN A 101 3.10 -9.97 6.69
N ARG A 102 2.14 -9.99 7.62
CA ARG A 102 2.04 -11.00 8.68
C ARG A 102 1.81 -12.41 8.12
N CYS A 103 1.00 -12.54 7.07
CA CYS A 103 0.71 -13.82 6.44
C CYS A 103 1.69 -14.20 5.32
N GLY A 104 2.64 -13.33 4.97
CA GLY A 104 3.53 -13.54 3.83
C GLY A 104 2.81 -13.49 2.48
N PHE A 105 1.66 -12.81 2.42
CA PHE A 105 0.92 -12.58 1.19
C PHE A 105 1.38 -11.28 0.53
N GLY A 106 1.61 -11.33 -0.77
CA GLY A 106 2.30 -10.27 -1.50
C GLY A 106 3.79 -10.58 -1.58
N ALA A 107 4.36 -10.42 -2.77
CA ALA A 107 5.80 -10.39 -2.94
C ALA A 107 6.35 -9.46 -1.86
N ALA A 108 7.32 -9.95 -1.08
CA ALA A 108 8.06 -9.15 -0.09
C ALA A 108 8.21 -7.76 -0.68
N ALA A 109 7.61 -6.76 -0.04
CA ALA A 109 7.60 -5.41 -0.57
C ALA A 109 9.05 -5.06 -0.88
N ALA A 110 9.44 -5.17 -2.15
CA ALA A 110 10.56 -4.42 -2.66
C ALA A 110 10.13 -3.02 -2.30
N ALA A 111 10.86 -2.42 -1.36
CA ALA A 111 10.73 -1.03 -1.00
C ALA A 111 10.44 -0.27 -2.31
N PRO A 112 9.45 0.65 -2.32
CA PRO A 112 9.10 1.37 -3.55
C PRO A 112 10.41 1.75 -4.22
N PRO A 113 10.71 1.27 -5.45
CA PRO A 113 12.06 1.35 -5.98
C PRO A 113 12.44 2.79 -5.83
N ALA A 114 13.43 3.07 -4.97
CA ALA A 114 13.90 4.40 -4.68
C ALA A 114 14.09 5.01 -6.05
N LYS A 115 13.20 5.95 -6.40
CA LYS A 115 12.86 6.29 -7.79
C LYS A 115 14.13 6.18 -8.60
N VAL A 116 14.17 5.30 -9.61
CA VAL A 116 15.29 5.31 -10.56
C VAL A 116 15.28 6.73 -11.12
N VAL A 117 16.12 7.60 -10.54
CA VAL A 117 16.19 9.00 -10.94
C VAL A 117 16.99 8.94 -12.22
N GLU A 118 16.30 8.63 -13.31
CA GLU A 118 16.85 8.77 -14.64
C GLU A 118 17.47 10.17 -14.73
N PRO A 119 18.70 10.28 -15.23
CA PRO A 119 19.41 11.54 -15.21
C PRO A 119 18.64 12.58 -16.03
N VAL A 120 18.36 13.72 -15.41
CA VAL A 120 17.56 14.77 -16.04
C VAL A 120 18.35 15.34 -17.23
N PRO A 121 17.74 15.56 -18.41
CA PRO A 121 18.42 16.19 -19.52
C PRO A 121 18.92 17.60 -19.17
N TRP A 122 20.20 17.89 -19.44
CA TRP A 122 20.75 19.22 -19.20
C TRP A 122 20.08 20.29 -20.07
N ARG A 123 19.79 21.45 -19.47
CA ARG A 123 19.26 22.65 -20.14
C ARG A 123 19.82 23.91 -19.45
N PRO A 124 20.04 25.02 -20.18
CA PRO A 124 20.45 26.29 -19.57
C PRO A 124 19.51 26.69 -18.41
N GLY A 125 20.07 27.05 -17.26
CA GLY A 125 19.31 27.49 -16.07
C GLY A 125 18.83 26.38 -15.13
N ILE A 126 19.02 25.10 -15.47
CA ILE A 126 18.63 23.97 -14.59
C ILE A 126 19.35 23.99 -13.23
N LEU A 127 20.59 24.48 -13.19
CA LEU A 127 21.40 24.61 -11.98
C LEU A 127 20.90 25.69 -11.02
N ARG A 128 19.98 26.56 -11.47
CA ARG A 128 19.37 27.61 -10.64
C ARG A 128 18.04 27.15 -10.01
N GLN A 129 17.59 25.93 -10.29
CA GLN A 129 16.37 25.36 -9.72
C GLN A 129 16.63 24.84 -8.30
N ASN A 130 15.64 24.96 -7.42
CA ASN A 130 15.66 24.34 -6.10
C ASN A 130 14.51 23.32 -6.01
N PRO A 131 14.78 22.02 -5.83
CA PRO A 131 16.09 21.41 -5.60
C PRO A 131 16.94 21.27 -6.87
N ILE A 132 18.26 21.41 -6.70
CA ILE A 132 19.24 21.15 -7.77
C ILE A 132 19.25 19.63 -8.06
N PRO A 133 19.19 19.18 -9.33
CA PRO A 133 19.16 17.75 -9.64
C PRO A 133 20.46 17.03 -9.24
N LEU A 134 20.34 15.83 -8.67
CA LEU A 134 21.51 15.02 -8.29
C LEU A 134 22.25 14.41 -9.49
N ARG A 135 21.53 14.08 -10.57
CA ARG A 135 22.08 13.44 -11.77
C ARG A 135 21.56 14.11 -13.03
N ILE A 136 22.47 14.45 -13.94
CA ILE A 136 22.18 15.15 -15.19
C ILE A 136 22.82 14.41 -16.36
N LYS A 137 22.10 14.27 -17.48
CA LYS A 137 22.62 13.70 -18.73
C LYS A 137 22.84 14.82 -19.74
N TRP A 138 24.07 14.94 -20.22
CA TRP A 138 24.41 15.88 -21.27
C TRP A 138 24.15 15.26 -22.64
N TYR A 139 23.73 16.08 -23.59
CA TYR A 139 23.50 15.70 -24.98
C TYR A 139 24.32 16.59 -25.92
N PRO A 140 25.04 16.02 -26.90
CA PRO A 140 25.74 16.78 -27.93
C PRO A 140 24.81 17.75 -28.65
N GLY A 141 25.26 18.99 -28.85
CA GLY A 141 24.47 20.04 -29.50
C GLY A 141 23.68 20.95 -28.55
N THR A 142 23.80 20.76 -27.23
CA THR A 142 23.34 21.74 -26.24
C THR A 142 24.41 22.82 -26.05
N ASN A 143 24.12 24.01 -26.58
CA ASN A 143 25.09 25.03 -26.98
C ASN A 143 25.96 25.61 -25.84
N SER A 144 27.29 25.47 -25.99
CA SER A 144 28.41 26.32 -25.51
C SER A 144 29.43 25.64 -24.59
N LEU A 145 30.70 26.06 -24.74
CA LEU A 145 31.83 25.66 -23.88
C LEU A 145 31.64 26.15 -22.43
N GLU A 146 30.91 27.25 -22.25
CA GLU A 146 30.56 27.82 -20.94
C GLU A 146 29.68 26.87 -20.13
N CYS A 147 28.71 26.21 -20.78
CA CYS A 147 27.85 25.22 -20.13
C CYS A 147 28.62 23.99 -19.63
N MET A 148 29.70 23.60 -20.32
CA MET A 148 30.59 22.54 -19.84
C MET A 148 31.39 22.98 -18.60
N ARG A 149 31.82 24.24 -18.54
CA ARG A 149 32.52 24.80 -17.37
C ARG A 149 31.61 24.81 -16.14
N GLU A 150 30.36 25.26 -16.30
CA GLU A 150 29.36 25.25 -15.22
C GLU A 150 29.11 23.85 -14.65
N LEU A 151 28.96 22.84 -15.52
CA LEU A 151 28.77 21.45 -15.09
C LEU A 151 30.01 20.90 -14.38
N SER A 152 31.22 21.13 -14.90
CA SER A 152 32.46 20.60 -14.32
C SER A 152 32.79 21.15 -12.92
N GLY A 153 32.30 22.35 -12.60
CA GLY A 153 32.45 22.97 -11.29
C GLY A 153 31.69 22.21 -10.19
N LEU A 154 30.40 21.93 -10.44
CA LEU A 154 29.47 21.39 -9.44
C LEU A 154 29.25 19.87 -9.56
N TYR A 155 29.47 19.27 -10.73
CA TYR A 155 29.22 17.86 -10.99
C TYR A 155 30.52 17.13 -11.37
N ALA A 156 30.59 15.84 -11.05
CA ALA A 156 31.60 14.90 -11.52
C ALA A 156 31.02 14.03 -12.64
N ARG A 157 31.82 13.72 -13.67
CA ARG A 157 31.40 12.87 -14.78
C ARG A 157 31.70 11.41 -14.46
N ASP A 158 30.68 10.57 -14.54
CA ASP A 158 30.74 9.12 -14.36
C ASP A 158 31.21 8.40 -15.64
N GLU A 159 31.55 7.11 -15.53
CA GLU A 159 32.02 6.27 -16.64
C GLU A 159 30.99 6.17 -17.79
N ASP A 160 29.70 6.20 -17.46
CA ASP A 160 28.58 6.23 -18.41
C ASP A 160 28.33 7.62 -19.04
N GLY A 161 29.16 8.62 -18.72
CA GLY A 161 29.02 9.99 -19.20
C GLY A 161 27.88 10.78 -18.54
N ILE A 162 27.37 10.32 -17.40
CA ILE A 162 26.37 11.02 -16.57
C ILE A 162 27.09 11.96 -15.60
N TYR A 163 26.56 13.16 -15.40
CA TYR A 163 27.09 14.14 -14.46
C TYR A 163 26.36 14.00 -13.11
N VAL A 164 27.11 13.74 -12.04
CA VAL A 164 26.59 13.55 -10.67
C VAL A 164 27.04 14.71 -9.77
N LEU A 165 26.10 15.29 -9.01
CA LEU A 165 26.38 16.44 -8.16
C LEU A 165 27.42 16.05 -7.09
N LYS A 166 28.46 16.87 -6.92
CA LYS A 166 29.45 16.67 -5.86
C LYS A 166 28.79 16.85 -4.49
N PRO A 167 29.17 16.05 -3.48
CA PRO A 167 28.65 16.20 -2.12
C PRO A 167 29.01 17.56 -1.50
#